data_AF-A0A2T7U4Y8-F1
#
_entry.id   AF-A0A2T7U4Y8-F1
#
_cell.length_a   1.000
_cell.length_b   1.000
_cell.length_c   1.000
_cell.angle_alpha   90.00
_cell.angle_beta   90.00
_cell.angle_gamma   90.00
#
_symmetry.space_group_name_H-M   'P 1'
#
loop_
_entity.id
_entity.type
_entity.pdbx_description
1 polymer ?
#
loop_
_entity_poly.entity_id
_entity_poly.type
_entity_poly.pdbx_seq_one_letter_code
_entity_poly.pdbx_strand_id
1 'polypeptide(L)'
;MFFRQRQLAYHAKPERPDPLFAKMLQEPLGGQWGEISVMMTYLFQGWNCRGPQKYKDMIMDIGTEEIGHVEMLATMIARLLETSPVEQQEDMAKNSVVGAVMGGARVEDAIVAGMNPQHYIVAGLGARPSDSIGNPWTSAYTIASGNLLADFRFNVTAESQGRLQVSRLYNMTNDTGVRDMLSFLIARDTMHQNQWLAAIRELEEDGLEMTPVPSNFPQDLEKSQVAYQFLNHSEGVESQQGRWANGPSPDGKGQFTYVDRPPAYTEDEGELNPIDPRVYGTPPAPVPPAAAE
;
A
#
# COMPACT_ATOMS: atom_id res chain seq x y z
N MET A 1 -20.20 3.80 17.11
CA MET A 1 -21.41 3.01 16.73
C MET A 1 -21.55 3.13 15.23
N PHE A 2 -21.83 2.04 14.51
CA PHE A 2 -22.00 2.03 13.06
C PHE A 2 -23.44 1.70 12.70
N PHE A 3 -23.93 2.26 11.59
CA PHE A 3 -25.19 1.88 10.96
C PHE A 3 -24.90 1.37 9.57
N ARG A 4 -25.66 0.36 9.13
CA ARG A 4 -25.54 -0.21 7.78
C ARG A 4 -26.81 0.05 6.99
N GLN A 5 -26.65 0.61 5.80
CA GLN A 5 -27.69 0.58 4.75
C GLN A 5 -27.42 -0.60 3.81
N ARG A 6 -28.47 -1.11 3.15
CA ARG A 6 -28.33 -2.29 2.26
C ARG A 6 -27.77 -1.92 0.88
N GLN A 7 -27.86 -0.65 0.53
CA GLN A 7 -27.41 -0.10 -0.73
C GLN A 7 -25.90 0.08 -0.69
N LEU A 8 -25.23 -0.29 -1.79
CA LEU A 8 -23.81 0.00 -2.01
C LEU A 8 -23.62 1.51 -2.16
N ALA A 9 -22.43 2.01 -1.82
CA ALA A 9 -22.08 3.42 -1.98
C ALA A 9 -22.14 3.87 -3.46
N TYR A 10 -21.80 2.99 -4.39
CA TYR A 10 -21.94 3.18 -5.83
C TYR A 10 -22.16 1.85 -6.56
N HIS A 11 -22.42 1.90 -7.88
CA HIS A 11 -22.57 0.71 -8.71
C HIS A 11 -21.31 -0.18 -8.68
N ALA A 12 -21.50 -1.47 -8.41
CA ALA A 12 -20.43 -2.47 -8.38
C ALA A 12 -20.86 -3.75 -9.11
N LYS A 13 -21.25 -3.63 -10.38
CA LYS A 13 -21.76 -4.76 -11.19
C LYS A 13 -21.00 -4.82 -12.52
N PRO A 14 -20.41 -5.98 -12.90
CA PRO A 14 -19.80 -6.14 -14.21
C PRO A 14 -20.86 -6.43 -15.28
N GLU A 15 -20.52 -6.24 -16.55
CA GLU A 15 -21.37 -6.68 -17.68
C GLU A 15 -21.39 -8.21 -17.80
N ARG A 16 -20.27 -8.87 -17.45
CA ARG A 16 -20.13 -10.33 -17.50
C ARG A 16 -19.14 -10.87 -16.45
N PRO A 17 -19.21 -12.16 -16.10
CA PRO A 17 -18.21 -12.80 -15.27
C PRO A 17 -16.81 -12.76 -15.90
N ASP A 18 -15.79 -12.53 -15.08
CA ASP A 18 -14.37 -12.59 -15.46
C ASP A 18 -13.54 -12.98 -14.21
N PRO A 19 -13.27 -14.28 -14.01
CA PRO A 19 -12.60 -14.74 -12.81
C PRO A 19 -11.09 -14.42 -12.79
N LEU A 20 -10.50 -14.06 -13.95
CA LEU A 20 -9.12 -13.56 -14.01
C LEU A 20 -9.07 -12.12 -13.50
N PHE A 21 -10.03 -11.28 -13.90
CA PHE A 21 -10.15 -9.93 -13.38
C PHE A 21 -10.54 -9.91 -11.90
N ALA A 22 -11.38 -10.84 -11.45
CA ALA A 22 -11.70 -11.03 -10.04
C ALA A 22 -10.45 -11.28 -9.18
N LYS A 23 -9.49 -12.08 -9.69
CA LYS A 23 -8.18 -12.28 -9.05
C LYS A 23 -7.38 -10.99 -8.98
N MET A 24 -7.35 -10.19 -10.05
CA MET A 24 -6.63 -8.91 -10.06
C MET A 24 -7.26 -7.88 -9.11
N LEU A 25 -8.59 -7.83 -9.01
CA LEU A 25 -9.31 -6.93 -8.08
C LEU A 25 -9.11 -7.26 -6.60
N GLN A 26 -8.54 -8.41 -6.26
CA GLN A 26 -8.10 -8.67 -4.89
C GLN A 26 -6.97 -7.72 -4.46
N GLU A 27 -6.21 -7.14 -5.39
CA GLU A 27 -5.14 -6.19 -5.07
C GLU A 27 -5.67 -4.89 -4.43
N PRO A 28 -6.60 -4.14 -5.07
CA PRO A 28 -7.19 -2.97 -4.44
C PRO A 28 -8.11 -3.33 -3.27
N LEU A 29 -8.48 -4.60 -3.05
CA LEU A 29 -9.23 -5.00 -1.85
C LEU A 29 -8.29 -5.26 -0.66
N GLY A 30 -7.46 -6.31 -0.77
CA GLY A 30 -6.68 -6.87 0.33
C GLY A 30 -5.15 -6.78 0.16
N GLY A 31 -4.68 -6.10 -0.89
CA GLY A 31 -3.26 -5.82 -1.10
C GLY A 31 -2.73 -4.71 -0.19
N GLN A 32 -1.43 -4.42 -0.33
CA GLN A 32 -0.72 -3.45 0.52
C GLN A 32 -1.40 -2.08 0.57
N TRP A 33 -1.83 -1.59 -0.60
CA TRP A 33 -2.45 -0.27 -0.77
C TRP A 33 -3.96 -0.37 -1.07
N GLY A 34 -4.59 -1.49 -0.74
CA GLY A 34 -6.01 -1.71 -0.96
C GLY A 34 -6.91 -1.10 0.13
N GLU A 35 -8.22 -1.15 -0.12
CA GLU A 35 -9.26 -0.53 0.70
C GLU A 35 -9.28 -1.05 2.14
N ILE A 36 -8.94 -2.33 2.38
CA ILE A 36 -8.84 -2.84 3.76
C ILE A 36 -7.69 -2.14 4.50
N SER A 37 -6.57 -1.86 3.82
CA SER A 37 -5.42 -1.17 4.42
C SER A 37 -5.73 0.28 4.77
N VAL A 38 -6.36 1.04 3.86
CA VAL A 38 -6.73 2.43 4.12
C VAL A 38 -7.84 2.54 5.16
N MET A 39 -8.88 1.70 5.07
CA MET A 39 -9.94 1.61 6.08
C MET A 39 -9.37 1.37 7.49
N MET A 40 -8.53 0.35 7.65
CA MET A 40 -7.95 0.05 8.97
C MET A 40 -7.01 1.16 9.44
N THR A 41 -6.19 1.71 8.54
CA THR A 41 -5.29 2.84 8.85
C THR A 41 -6.08 4.02 9.41
N TYR A 42 -7.10 4.48 8.69
CA TYR A 42 -7.85 5.68 9.06
C TYR A 42 -8.67 5.45 10.33
N LEU A 43 -9.33 4.30 10.49
CA LEU A 43 -10.06 3.99 11.72
C LEU A 43 -9.14 3.99 12.95
N PHE A 44 -7.96 3.38 12.87
CA PHE A 44 -7.01 3.38 13.99
C PHE A 44 -6.39 4.75 14.25
N GLN A 45 -6.07 5.52 13.21
CA GLN A 45 -5.64 6.92 13.37
C GLN A 45 -6.73 7.75 14.07
N GLY A 46 -7.98 7.65 13.63
CA GLY A 46 -9.10 8.40 14.19
C GLY A 46 -9.43 8.01 15.64
N TRP A 47 -9.41 6.70 15.95
CA TRP A 47 -9.58 6.23 17.33
C TRP A 47 -8.46 6.72 18.25
N ASN A 48 -7.21 6.71 17.79
CA ASN A 48 -6.04 7.15 18.54
C ASN A 48 -5.83 8.67 18.55
N CYS A 49 -6.52 9.42 17.69
CA CYS A 49 -6.31 10.86 17.52
C CYS A 49 -6.60 11.62 18.83
N ARG A 50 -5.59 12.39 19.26
CA ARG A 50 -5.62 13.29 20.44
C ARG A 50 -5.54 14.77 20.06
N GLY A 51 -5.45 15.08 18.77
CA GLY A 51 -5.40 16.45 18.25
C GLY A 51 -6.78 17.11 18.22
N PRO A 52 -6.89 18.27 17.55
CA PRO A 52 -8.16 18.96 17.36
C PRO A 52 -9.26 18.06 16.79
N GLN A 53 -10.49 18.19 17.31
CA GLN A 53 -11.62 17.33 16.96
C GLN A 53 -11.92 17.31 15.45
N LYS A 54 -11.75 18.43 14.74
CA LYS A 54 -11.95 18.53 13.28
C LYS A 54 -11.17 17.47 12.49
N TYR A 55 -9.93 17.20 12.89
CA TYR A 55 -9.09 16.20 12.22
C TYR A 55 -9.53 14.78 12.56
N LYS A 56 -9.87 14.53 13.83
CA LYS A 56 -10.45 13.24 14.24
C LYS A 56 -11.71 12.92 13.46
N ASP A 57 -12.61 13.88 13.33
CA ASP A 57 -13.87 13.70 12.59
C ASP A 57 -13.60 13.43 11.12
N MET A 58 -12.75 14.22 10.46
CA MET A 58 -12.37 13.99 9.05
C MET A 58 -11.77 12.60 8.82
N ILE A 59 -10.84 12.17 9.68
CA ILE A 59 -10.22 10.84 9.58
C ILE A 59 -11.27 9.73 9.75
N MET A 60 -12.16 9.87 10.73
CA MET A 60 -13.21 8.88 11.01
C MET A 60 -14.25 8.83 9.89
N ASP A 61 -14.58 9.96 9.26
CA ASP A 61 -15.48 10.04 8.12
C ASP A 61 -14.91 9.31 6.90
N ILE A 62 -13.64 9.59 6.55
CA ILE A 62 -12.95 8.92 5.44
C ILE A 62 -12.80 7.42 5.73
N GLY A 63 -12.32 7.04 6.92
CA GLY A 63 -12.20 5.63 7.31
C GLY A 63 -13.53 4.86 7.31
N THR A 64 -14.65 5.54 7.55
CA THR A 64 -15.99 4.96 7.45
C THR A 64 -16.44 4.81 6.00
N GLU A 65 -16.09 5.76 5.13
CA GLU A 65 -16.32 5.67 3.69
C GLU A 65 -15.60 4.45 3.09
N GLU A 66 -14.37 4.16 3.52
CA GLU A 66 -13.61 3.00 3.00
C GLU A 66 -14.27 1.66 3.31
N ILE A 67 -15.11 1.56 4.35
CA ILE A 67 -15.94 0.36 4.59
C ILE A 67 -16.87 0.12 3.40
N GLY A 68 -17.41 1.19 2.80
CA GLY A 68 -18.24 1.12 1.60
C GLY A 68 -17.46 0.70 0.36
N HIS A 69 -16.22 1.17 0.20
CA HIS A 69 -15.35 0.76 -0.91
C HIS A 69 -14.95 -0.72 -0.80
N VAL A 70 -14.64 -1.19 0.42
CA VAL A 70 -14.45 -2.61 0.71
C VAL A 70 -15.70 -3.42 0.32
N GLU A 71 -16.91 -2.98 0.68
CA GLU A 71 -18.16 -3.66 0.31
C GLU A 71 -18.36 -3.69 -1.21
N MET A 72 -18.07 -2.59 -1.91
CA MET A 72 -18.16 -2.50 -3.37
C MET A 72 -17.19 -3.46 -4.07
N LEU A 73 -15.90 -3.44 -3.71
CA LEU A 73 -14.89 -4.31 -4.31
C LEU A 73 -15.18 -5.79 -4.04
N ALA A 74 -15.51 -6.15 -2.80
CA ALA A 74 -15.87 -7.51 -2.45
C ALA A 74 -17.09 -7.99 -3.25
N THR A 75 -18.09 -7.13 -3.44
CA THR A 75 -19.28 -7.42 -4.25
C THR A 75 -18.94 -7.57 -5.74
N MET A 76 -18.11 -6.69 -6.30
CA MET A 76 -17.66 -6.78 -7.69
C MET A 76 -16.90 -8.07 -7.94
N ILE A 77 -15.96 -8.44 -7.05
CA ILE A 77 -15.21 -9.70 -7.14
C ILE A 77 -16.15 -10.90 -7.12
N ALA A 78 -17.11 -10.94 -6.19
CA ALA A 78 -18.09 -12.02 -6.14
C ALA A 78 -18.92 -12.10 -7.44
N ARG A 79 -19.37 -10.97 -7.99
CA ARG A 79 -20.12 -10.92 -9.26
C ARG A 79 -19.30 -11.34 -10.47
N LEU A 80 -18.02 -11.00 -10.50
CA LEU A 80 -17.10 -11.46 -11.54
C LEU A 80 -16.84 -12.98 -11.46
N LEU A 81 -17.07 -13.58 -10.29
CA LEU A 81 -16.97 -15.02 -10.04
C LEU A 81 -18.31 -15.76 -10.20
N GLU A 82 -19.43 -15.06 -10.44
CA GLU A 82 -20.73 -15.68 -10.73
C GLU A 82 -20.66 -16.43 -12.07
N THR A 83 -20.23 -17.69 -12.06
CA THR A 83 -20.34 -18.54 -13.25
C THR A 83 -21.81 -18.83 -13.50
N SER A 84 -22.32 -18.65 -14.72
CA SER A 84 -23.60 -19.25 -15.09
C SER A 84 -23.45 -20.77 -14.97
N PRO A 85 -24.20 -21.47 -14.08
CA PRO A 85 -24.08 -22.93 -13.94
C PRO A 85 -24.50 -23.69 -15.21
N VAL A 86 -25.17 -23.00 -16.14
CA VAL A 86 -25.71 -23.55 -17.38
C VAL A 86 -24.73 -23.43 -18.55
N GLU A 87 -23.91 -22.38 -18.60
CA GLU A 87 -22.98 -22.14 -19.72
C GLU A 87 -21.74 -23.04 -19.64
N GLN A 88 -21.22 -23.33 -18.44
CA GLN A 88 -20.04 -24.20 -18.32
C GLN A 88 -20.33 -25.65 -18.73
N GLN A 89 -21.51 -26.22 -18.40
CA GLN A 89 -21.86 -27.56 -18.87
C GLN A 89 -22.10 -27.61 -20.39
N GLU A 90 -22.66 -26.56 -20.97
CA GLU A 90 -22.90 -26.49 -22.41
C GLU A 90 -21.62 -26.23 -23.23
N ASP A 91 -20.71 -25.37 -22.75
CA ASP A 91 -19.44 -25.08 -23.42
C ASP A 91 -18.40 -26.22 -23.26
N MET A 92 -18.40 -26.89 -22.10
CA MET A 92 -17.61 -28.12 -21.91
C MET A 92 -18.00 -29.21 -22.91
N ALA A 93 -19.28 -29.30 -23.27
CA ALA A 93 -19.79 -30.24 -24.25
C ALA A 93 -19.56 -29.80 -25.71
N LYS A 94 -19.56 -28.50 -26.01
CA LYS A 94 -19.44 -27.96 -27.39
C LYS A 94 -17.98 -27.79 -27.85
N ASN A 95 -17.03 -27.51 -26.96
CA ASN A 95 -15.64 -27.18 -27.33
C ASN A 95 -14.67 -28.38 -27.44
N SER A 96 -15.15 -29.63 -27.38
CA SER A 96 -14.29 -30.81 -27.61
C SER A 96 -13.67 -30.88 -29.01
N VAL A 97 -14.18 -30.08 -29.96
CA VAL A 97 -13.71 -30.05 -31.36
C VAL A 97 -12.66 -28.96 -31.61
N VAL A 98 -12.64 -27.86 -30.84
CA VAL A 98 -11.77 -26.70 -31.09
C VAL A 98 -10.35 -26.87 -30.51
N GLY A 99 -10.20 -27.59 -29.39
CA GLY A 99 -8.90 -27.86 -28.76
C GLY A 99 -7.92 -28.69 -29.61
N ALA A 100 -8.42 -29.42 -30.62
CA ALA A 100 -7.60 -30.24 -31.51
C ALA A 100 -6.80 -29.41 -32.54
N VAL A 101 -7.19 -28.17 -32.82
CA VAL A 101 -6.57 -27.31 -33.85
C VAL A 101 -5.42 -26.46 -33.30
N MET A 102 -5.34 -26.24 -31.98
CA MET A 102 -4.33 -25.38 -31.33
C MET A 102 -3.26 -26.14 -30.52
N GLY A 103 -2.98 -27.40 -30.85
CA GLY A 103 -1.89 -28.14 -30.19
C GLY A 103 -2.21 -28.62 -28.77
N GLY A 104 -3.50 -28.74 -28.40
CA GLY A 104 -3.95 -29.48 -27.23
C GLY A 104 -4.23 -28.68 -25.95
N ALA A 105 -3.97 -27.37 -25.90
CA ALA A 105 -4.37 -26.54 -24.77
C ALA A 105 -5.75 -25.91 -25.02
N ARG A 106 -6.72 -26.13 -24.13
CA ARG A 106 -8.03 -25.48 -24.20
C ARG A 106 -7.95 -24.09 -23.57
N VAL A 107 -8.67 -23.11 -24.14
CA VAL A 107 -8.79 -21.76 -23.54
C VAL A 107 -9.35 -21.85 -22.11
N GLU A 108 -10.23 -22.82 -21.88
CA GLU A 108 -10.78 -23.10 -20.55
C GLU A 108 -9.70 -23.54 -19.54
N ASP A 109 -8.73 -24.36 -19.96
CA ASP A 109 -7.63 -24.79 -19.09
C ASP A 109 -6.73 -23.61 -18.69
N ALA A 110 -6.53 -22.66 -19.61
CA ALA A 110 -5.78 -21.43 -19.34
C ALA A 110 -6.53 -20.49 -18.37
N ILE A 111 -7.86 -20.40 -18.48
CA ILE A 111 -8.69 -19.64 -17.52
C ILE A 111 -8.59 -20.29 -16.14
N VAL A 112 -8.82 -21.61 -16.03
CA VAL A 112 -8.73 -22.34 -14.76
C VAL A 112 -7.34 -22.21 -14.13
N ALA A 113 -6.27 -22.30 -14.94
CA ALA A 113 -4.90 -22.11 -14.47
C ALA A 113 -4.61 -20.66 -14.01
N GLY A 114 -5.26 -19.66 -14.62
CA GLY A 114 -5.09 -18.25 -14.28
C GLY A 114 -5.90 -17.80 -13.06
N MET A 115 -7.00 -18.50 -12.75
CA MET A 115 -7.86 -18.21 -11.60
C MET A 115 -7.12 -18.31 -10.26
N ASN A 116 -7.66 -17.65 -9.23
CA ASN A 116 -7.24 -17.93 -7.87
C ASN A 116 -7.99 -19.18 -7.38
N PRO A 117 -7.32 -20.32 -7.15
CA PRO A 117 -8.00 -21.55 -6.72
C PRO A 117 -8.73 -21.37 -5.38
N GLN A 118 -8.28 -20.43 -4.54
CA GLN A 118 -8.92 -20.16 -3.25
C GLN A 118 -10.27 -19.44 -3.39
N HIS A 119 -10.55 -18.75 -4.50
CA HIS A 119 -11.89 -18.22 -4.78
C HIS A 119 -12.91 -19.36 -4.87
N TYR A 120 -12.55 -20.48 -5.51
CA TYR A 120 -13.42 -21.65 -5.64
C TYR A 120 -13.42 -22.50 -4.36
N ILE A 121 -12.24 -22.90 -3.89
CA ILE A 121 -12.08 -23.91 -2.84
C ILE A 121 -12.41 -23.38 -1.44
N VAL A 122 -12.04 -22.13 -1.16
CA VAL A 122 -12.10 -21.56 0.21
C VAL A 122 -13.27 -20.59 0.34
N ALA A 123 -13.46 -19.71 -0.63
CA ALA A 123 -14.41 -18.59 -0.51
C ALA A 123 -15.78 -18.85 -1.16
N GLY A 124 -16.00 -20.01 -1.80
CA GLY A 124 -17.27 -20.32 -2.44
C GLY A 124 -17.70 -19.29 -3.48
N LEU A 125 -16.77 -18.91 -4.38
CA LEU A 125 -16.92 -17.85 -5.38
C LEU A 125 -17.01 -16.43 -4.78
N GLY A 126 -16.46 -16.22 -3.58
CA GLY A 126 -16.40 -14.92 -2.91
C GLY A 126 -15.02 -14.26 -2.93
N ALA A 127 -15.00 -12.98 -2.60
CA ALA A 127 -13.78 -12.23 -2.29
C ALA A 127 -13.12 -12.72 -0.98
N ARG A 128 -11.85 -12.39 -0.80
CA ARG A 128 -11.10 -12.72 0.42
C ARG A 128 -10.27 -11.53 0.87
N PRO A 129 -10.01 -11.36 2.19
CA PRO A 129 -9.07 -10.36 2.70
C PRO A 129 -7.63 -10.81 2.41
N SER A 130 -7.27 -10.84 1.14
CA SER A 130 -5.98 -11.26 0.62
C SER A 130 -5.67 -10.52 -0.67
N ASP A 131 -4.40 -10.37 -1.00
CA ASP A 131 -3.95 -9.74 -2.24
C ASP A 131 -4.26 -10.58 -3.51
N SER A 132 -3.84 -10.08 -4.68
CA SER A 132 -4.05 -10.75 -5.98
C SER A 132 -3.27 -12.06 -6.17
N ILE A 133 -2.30 -12.33 -5.30
CA ILE A 133 -1.44 -13.53 -5.32
C ILE A 133 -1.83 -14.52 -4.21
N GLY A 134 -2.72 -14.12 -3.30
CA GLY A 134 -3.27 -14.95 -2.23
C GLY A 134 -2.59 -14.81 -0.88
N ASN A 135 -1.74 -13.80 -0.67
CA ASN A 135 -1.20 -13.49 0.66
C ASN A 135 -2.32 -12.88 1.51
N PRO A 136 -2.55 -13.37 2.75
CA PRO A 136 -3.51 -12.75 3.65
C PRO A 136 -3.15 -11.28 3.92
N TRP A 137 -4.17 -10.41 3.94
CA TRP A 137 -3.99 -9.04 4.39
C TRP A 137 -3.40 -9.01 5.81
N THR A 138 -2.48 -8.08 6.08
CA THR A 138 -1.79 -7.97 7.37
C THR A 138 -1.85 -6.55 7.91
N SER A 139 -1.97 -6.43 9.24
CA SER A 139 -1.93 -5.14 9.94
C SER A 139 -0.60 -4.40 9.77
N ALA A 140 0.45 -5.08 9.32
CA ALA A 140 1.73 -4.47 8.98
C ALA A 140 1.64 -3.44 7.83
N TYR A 141 0.55 -3.41 7.06
CA TYR A 141 0.29 -2.39 6.04
C TYR A 141 -0.22 -1.07 6.60
N THR A 142 -0.61 -1.02 7.88
CA THR A 142 -1.24 0.15 8.50
C THR A 142 -0.21 1.04 9.20
N ILE A 143 -0.45 2.36 9.18
CA ILE A 143 0.32 3.33 9.97
C ILE A 143 -0.64 4.20 10.79
N ALA A 144 -0.46 4.18 12.11
CA ALA A 144 -1.18 5.07 13.03
C ALA A 144 -0.22 5.49 14.15
N SER A 145 0.72 6.37 13.82
CA SER A 145 1.83 6.73 14.71
C SER A 145 1.40 7.62 15.88
N GLY A 146 0.27 8.31 15.74
CA GLY A 146 -0.19 9.32 16.70
C GLY A 146 0.38 10.71 16.44
N ASN A 147 1.22 10.88 15.42
CA ASN A 147 1.64 12.17 14.90
C ASN A 147 0.87 12.51 13.62
N LEU A 148 -0.01 13.52 13.67
CA LEU A 148 -0.91 13.83 12.56
C LEU A 148 -0.20 14.19 11.26
N LEU A 149 0.92 14.92 11.29
CA LEU A 149 1.61 15.31 10.06
C LEU A 149 2.30 14.10 9.40
N ALA A 150 2.93 13.23 10.21
CA ALA A 150 3.49 11.99 9.71
C ALA A 150 2.40 11.08 9.12
N ASP A 151 1.30 10.89 9.85
CA ASP A 151 0.19 10.04 9.45
C ASP A 151 -0.51 10.58 8.19
N PHE A 152 -0.75 11.90 8.08
CA PHE A 152 -1.38 12.46 6.88
C PHE A 152 -0.51 12.37 5.63
N ARG A 153 0.82 12.46 5.77
CA ARG A 153 1.74 12.21 4.65
C ARG A 153 1.70 10.77 4.19
N PHE A 154 1.56 9.82 5.13
CA PHE A 154 1.29 8.43 4.78
C PHE A 154 -0.07 8.29 4.08
N ASN A 155 -1.12 8.95 4.55
CA ASN A 155 -2.45 8.87 3.94
C ASN A 155 -2.44 9.40 2.49
N VAL A 156 -1.78 10.52 2.21
CA VAL A 156 -1.57 10.99 0.82
C VAL A 156 -0.86 9.93 -0.03
N THR A 157 0.14 9.25 0.55
CA THR A 157 0.87 8.17 -0.15
C THR A 157 -0.05 6.98 -0.41
N ALA A 158 -0.85 6.57 0.57
CA ALA A 158 -1.77 5.45 0.46
C ALA A 158 -2.81 5.70 -0.64
N GLU A 159 -3.46 6.87 -0.63
CA GLU A 159 -4.41 7.27 -1.69
C GLU A 159 -3.74 7.39 -3.07
N SER A 160 -2.49 7.84 -3.11
CA SER A 160 -1.75 7.93 -4.38
C SER A 160 -1.46 6.55 -4.96
N GLN A 161 -1.10 5.58 -4.12
CA GLN A 161 -0.83 4.21 -4.54
C GLN A 161 -2.11 3.44 -4.89
N GLY A 162 -3.18 3.58 -4.09
CA GLY A 162 -4.51 3.04 -4.38
C GLY A 162 -5.00 3.52 -5.75
N ARG A 163 -5.01 4.84 -5.97
CA ARG A 163 -5.40 5.43 -7.25
C ARG A 163 -4.56 4.95 -8.43
N LEU A 164 -3.25 4.76 -8.23
CA LEU A 164 -2.36 4.21 -9.25
C LEU A 164 -2.74 2.76 -9.60
N GLN A 165 -3.01 1.92 -8.61
CA GLN A 165 -3.44 0.53 -8.82
C GLN A 165 -4.78 0.48 -9.56
N VAL A 166 -5.78 1.23 -9.11
CA VAL A 166 -7.11 1.28 -9.74
C VAL A 166 -7.02 1.82 -11.18
N SER A 167 -6.17 2.84 -11.43
CA SER A 167 -5.93 3.36 -12.78
C SER A 167 -5.27 2.34 -13.72
N ARG A 168 -4.39 1.48 -13.20
CA ARG A 168 -3.81 0.37 -13.98
C ARG A 168 -4.90 -0.67 -14.31
N LEU A 169 -5.71 -1.05 -13.34
CA LEU A 169 -6.81 -2.01 -13.51
C LEU A 169 -7.87 -1.51 -14.50
N TYR A 170 -8.18 -0.21 -14.49
CA TYR A 170 -9.07 0.40 -15.46
C TYR A 170 -8.63 0.15 -16.92
N ASN A 171 -7.32 0.16 -17.17
CA ASN A 171 -6.73 -0.13 -18.47
C ASN A 171 -6.61 -1.63 -18.79
N MET A 172 -6.83 -2.52 -17.81
CA MET A 172 -6.71 -3.98 -17.96
C MET A 172 -8.04 -4.66 -18.29
N THR A 173 -9.15 -3.93 -18.35
CA THR A 173 -10.47 -4.45 -18.73
C THR A 173 -11.15 -3.53 -19.72
N ASN A 174 -12.07 -4.06 -20.53
CA ASN A 174 -13.00 -3.29 -21.35
C ASN A 174 -14.46 -3.45 -20.88
N ASP A 175 -14.69 -4.13 -19.74
CA ASP A 175 -16.02 -4.24 -19.14
C ASP A 175 -16.48 -2.87 -18.62
N THR A 176 -17.58 -2.36 -19.16
CA THR A 176 -18.07 -1.00 -18.86
C THR A 176 -18.60 -0.87 -17.43
N GLY A 177 -19.21 -1.92 -16.89
CA GLY A 177 -19.69 -1.94 -15.50
C GLY A 177 -18.54 -1.98 -14.50
N VAL A 178 -17.46 -2.71 -14.80
CA VAL A 178 -16.23 -2.66 -14.00
C VAL A 178 -15.59 -1.27 -14.08
N ARG A 179 -15.44 -0.72 -15.29
CA ARG A 179 -14.85 0.61 -15.49
C ARG A 179 -15.64 1.72 -14.80
N ASP A 180 -16.97 1.63 -14.76
CA ASP A 180 -17.81 2.58 -14.03
C ASP A 180 -17.49 2.61 -12.53
N MET A 181 -17.44 1.42 -11.89
CA MET A 181 -17.04 1.31 -10.48
C MET A 181 -15.62 1.83 -10.24
N LEU A 182 -14.65 1.45 -11.06
CA LEU A 182 -13.26 1.90 -10.92
C LEU A 182 -13.14 3.42 -11.12
N SER A 183 -13.93 4.00 -12.03
CA SER A 183 -13.95 5.47 -12.23
C SER A 183 -14.46 6.21 -11.00
N PHE A 184 -15.46 5.65 -10.32
CA PHE A 184 -15.94 6.18 -9.04
C PHE A 184 -14.83 6.14 -7.99
N LEU A 185 -14.16 4.99 -7.78
CA LEU A 185 -13.06 4.87 -6.82
C LEU A 185 -11.93 5.88 -7.13
N ILE A 186 -11.49 5.98 -8.39
CA ILE A 186 -10.47 6.97 -8.83
C ILE A 186 -10.89 8.42 -8.48
N ALA A 187 -12.19 8.73 -8.60
CA ALA A 187 -12.71 10.05 -8.24
C ALA A 187 -12.75 10.27 -6.72
N ARG A 188 -13.02 9.24 -5.93
CA ARG A 188 -12.96 9.30 -4.46
C ARG A 188 -11.53 9.48 -3.97
N ASP A 189 -10.57 8.71 -4.48
CA ASP A 189 -9.14 8.91 -4.16
C ASP A 189 -8.68 10.33 -4.51
N THR A 190 -9.22 10.91 -5.59
CA THR A 190 -8.93 12.31 -5.95
C THR A 190 -9.40 13.27 -4.85
N MET A 191 -10.60 13.07 -4.28
CA MET A 191 -11.08 13.87 -3.17
C MET A 191 -10.23 13.64 -1.91
N HIS A 192 -9.96 12.39 -1.55
CA HIS A 192 -9.22 12.04 -0.35
C HIS A 192 -7.80 12.61 -0.37
N GLN A 193 -7.08 12.52 -1.50
CA GLN A 193 -5.78 13.18 -1.67
C GLN A 193 -5.87 14.68 -1.40
N ASN A 194 -6.88 15.37 -1.93
CA ASN A 194 -7.06 16.79 -1.71
C ASN A 194 -7.40 17.12 -0.24
N GLN A 195 -8.20 16.29 0.43
CA GLN A 195 -8.50 16.46 1.86
C GLN A 195 -7.26 16.32 2.72
N TRP A 196 -6.44 15.28 2.49
CA TRP A 196 -5.20 15.07 3.22
C TRP A 196 -4.19 16.20 2.97
N LEU A 197 -4.04 16.65 1.71
CA LEU A 197 -3.17 17.78 1.38
C LEU A 197 -3.64 19.09 2.01
N ALA A 198 -4.95 19.33 2.06
CA ALA A 198 -5.52 20.50 2.74
C ALA A 198 -5.27 20.44 4.25
N ALA A 199 -5.52 19.29 4.87
CA ALA A 199 -5.30 19.09 6.30
C ALA A 199 -3.82 19.21 6.68
N ILE A 200 -2.89 18.74 5.83
CA ILE A 200 -1.44 18.94 6.02
C ILE A 200 -1.11 20.42 6.06
N ARG A 201 -1.57 21.20 5.07
CA ARG A 201 -1.31 22.65 5.03
C ARG A 201 -1.86 23.36 6.25
N GLU A 202 -3.10 23.05 6.62
CA GLU A 202 -3.75 23.65 7.78
C GLU A 202 -3.03 23.28 9.09
N LEU A 203 -2.57 22.04 9.24
CA LEU A 203 -1.82 21.60 10.42
C LEU A 203 -0.49 22.33 10.57
N GLU A 204 0.20 22.59 9.45
CA GLU A 204 1.44 23.37 9.38
C GLU A 204 1.18 24.87 9.64
N GLU A 205 0.11 25.44 9.08
CA GLU A 205 -0.30 26.85 9.30
C GLU A 205 -0.75 27.13 10.73
N ASP A 206 -1.47 26.19 11.35
CA ASP A 206 -1.88 26.23 12.76
C ASP A 206 -0.67 26.09 13.71
N GLY A 207 0.51 25.72 13.19
CA GLY A 207 1.74 25.51 13.97
C GLY A 207 1.66 24.31 14.92
N LEU A 208 0.73 23.38 14.67
CA LEU A 208 0.53 22.20 15.52
C LEU A 208 1.57 21.12 15.28
N GLU A 209 2.08 21.04 14.04
CA GLU A 209 3.16 20.16 13.65
C GLU A 209 3.77 20.69 12.33
N MET A 210 5.07 20.48 12.11
CA MET A 210 5.77 21.04 10.94
C MET A 210 7.03 20.24 10.61
N THR A 211 7.65 20.53 9.47
CA THR A 211 8.93 19.88 9.09
C THR A 211 10.11 20.49 9.87
N PRO A 212 11.09 19.69 10.32
CA PRO A 212 11.12 18.23 10.38
C PRO A 212 10.13 17.66 11.39
N VAL A 213 9.56 16.49 11.09
CA VAL A 213 8.58 15.80 11.95
C VAL A 213 9.31 14.73 12.79
N PRO A 214 9.11 14.67 14.11
CA PRO A 214 8.29 15.57 14.92
C PRO A 214 8.98 16.92 15.17
N SER A 215 8.24 18.02 15.06
CA SER A 215 8.79 19.39 15.16
C SER A 215 9.22 19.79 16.58
N ASN A 216 8.77 19.06 17.59
CA ASN A 216 9.10 19.30 18.99
C ASN A 216 10.42 18.65 19.44
N PHE A 217 11.15 17.97 18.56
CA PHE A 217 12.50 17.53 18.86
C PHE A 217 13.46 18.74 18.92
N PRO A 218 14.26 18.92 20.00
CA PRO A 218 15.20 20.04 20.09
C PRO A 218 16.29 19.96 19.01
N GLN A 219 16.35 20.94 18.12
CA GLN A 219 17.30 20.96 17.00
C GLN A 219 18.77 21.09 17.45
N ASP A 220 19.02 21.66 18.62
CA ASP A 220 20.37 21.73 19.19
C ASP A 220 20.94 20.36 19.60
N LEU A 221 20.07 19.34 19.72
CA LEU A 221 20.47 17.96 19.98
C LEU A 221 20.74 17.17 18.70
N GLU A 222 20.32 17.67 17.54
CA GLU A 222 20.57 17.03 16.26
C GLU A 222 21.94 17.45 15.68
N LYS A 223 22.49 16.66 14.76
CA LYS A 223 23.75 17.00 14.08
C LYS A 223 23.47 17.94 12.91
N SER A 224 23.26 19.22 13.22
CA SER A 224 22.94 20.27 12.24
C SER A 224 23.95 20.37 11.08
N GLN A 225 25.22 19.99 11.31
CA GLN A 225 26.27 19.95 10.28
C GLN A 225 25.95 19.07 9.06
N VAL A 226 25.08 18.06 9.20
CA VAL A 226 24.69 17.14 8.11
C VAL A 226 23.21 17.25 7.72
N ALA A 227 22.39 17.97 8.49
CA ALA A 227 20.94 18.04 8.31
C ALA A 227 20.49 18.58 6.94
N TYR A 228 21.33 19.38 6.27
CA TYR A 228 21.04 19.99 4.97
C TYR A 228 22.08 19.63 3.89
N GLN A 229 22.81 18.53 4.06
CA GLN A 229 23.73 18.02 3.05
C GLN A 229 23.06 16.94 2.20
N PHE A 230 23.03 17.12 0.88
CA PHE A 230 22.79 16.03 -0.05
C PHE A 230 24.09 15.24 -0.20
N LEU A 231 24.09 13.98 0.24
CA LEU A 231 25.27 13.11 0.22
C LEU A 231 25.25 12.19 -1.00
N ASN A 232 26.14 12.44 -1.97
CA ASN A 232 26.22 11.63 -3.18
C ASN A 232 26.95 10.30 -2.94
N HIS A 233 26.18 9.21 -2.92
CA HIS A 233 26.70 7.84 -2.81
C HIS A 233 26.76 7.11 -4.17
N SER A 234 26.67 7.85 -5.27
CA SER A 234 26.75 7.32 -6.64
C SER A 234 28.04 7.79 -7.32
N GLU A 235 28.53 7.05 -8.31
CA GLU A 235 29.63 7.52 -9.16
C GLU A 235 29.24 8.78 -9.95
N GLY A 236 28.00 8.83 -10.45
CA GLY A 236 27.43 9.94 -11.21
C GLY A 236 27.01 11.13 -10.35
N VAL A 237 26.71 12.25 -11.01
CA VAL A 237 26.45 13.54 -10.35
C VAL A 237 25.19 14.24 -10.84
N GLU A 238 24.30 13.57 -11.59
CA GLU A 238 23.08 14.21 -12.11
C GLU A 238 22.13 14.68 -10.99
N SER A 239 22.16 14.02 -9.83
CA SER A 239 21.30 14.36 -8.69
C SER A 239 21.53 15.78 -8.15
N GLN A 240 22.70 16.39 -8.39
CA GLN A 240 23.02 17.76 -7.99
C GLN A 240 22.19 18.82 -8.72
N GLN A 241 21.59 18.48 -9.86
CA GLN A 241 20.86 19.43 -10.71
C GLN A 241 19.49 19.77 -10.12
N GLY A 242 18.99 18.97 -9.19
CA GLY A 242 17.67 19.17 -8.59
C GLY A 242 17.65 20.21 -7.47
N ARG A 243 16.48 20.81 -7.26
CA ARG A 243 16.26 21.79 -6.17
C ARG A 243 16.51 21.22 -4.77
N TRP A 244 16.41 19.89 -4.62
CA TRP A 244 16.71 19.16 -3.39
C TRP A 244 18.22 19.11 -3.05
N ALA A 245 19.11 19.56 -3.93
CA ALA A 245 20.55 19.57 -3.71
C ALA A 245 21.14 20.98 -3.54
N ASN A 246 20.38 22.06 -3.77
CA ASN A 246 20.86 23.43 -3.71
C ASN A 246 19.76 24.43 -3.33
N GLY A 247 20.13 25.48 -2.59
CA GLY A 247 19.25 26.59 -2.19
C GLY A 247 18.51 26.34 -0.86
N PRO A 248 17.58 27.23 -0.46
CA PRO A 248 16.92 27.17 0.85
C PRO A 248 16.25 25.82 1.13
N SER A 249 16.32 25.28 2.34
CA SER A 249 15.55 24.08 2.66
C SER A 249 14.03 24.40 2.69
N PRO A 250 13.14 23.47 2.30
CA PRO A 250 11.69 23.68 2.33
C PRO A 250 11.13 23.97 3.74
N ASP A 251 11.81 23.51 4.79
CA ASP A 251 11.44 23.81 6.18
C ASP A 251 11.89 25.22 6.64
N GLY A 252 12.62 25.96 5.80
CA GLY A 252 13.10 27.30 6.08
C GLY A 252 14.22 27.40 7.12
N LYS A 253 14.78 26.27 7.58
CA LYS A 253 15.73 26.21 8.69
C LYS A 253 17.20 26.11 8.26
N GLY A 254 17.47 25.92 6.96
CA GLY A 254 18.81 25.76 6.43
C GLY A 254 18.95 26.07 4.94
N GLN A 255 20.11 25.72 4.39
CA GLN A 255 20.42 25.78 2.96
C GLN A 255 20.95 24.43 2.53
N PHE A 256 20.38 23.85 1.48
CA PHE A 256 20.89 22.64 0.89
C PHE A 256 22.27 22.87 0.29
N THR A 257 23.16 21.92 0.57
CA THR A 257 24.49 21.83 -0.04
C THR A 257 24.68 20.44 -0.62
N TYR A 258 25.44 20.33 -1.71
CA TYR A 258 25.74 19.05 -2.36
C TYR A 258 27.16 18.59 -2.02
N VAL A 259 27.29 17.36 -1.53
CA VAL A 259 28.57 16.73 -1.21
C VAL A 259 28.81 15.61 -2.21
N ASP A 260 29.68 15.85 -3.19
CA ASP A 260 29.95 14.92 -4.30
C ASP A 260 30.57 13.59 -3.84
N ARG A 261 31.44 13.67 -2.83
CA ARG A 261 32.07 12.51 -2.20
C ARG A 261 31.98 12.68 -0.68
N PRO A 262 30.92 12.13 -0.04
CA PRO A 262 30.78 12.18 1.40
C PRO A 262 32.01 11.58 2.08
N PRO A 263 32.62 12.26 3.07
CA PRO A 263 33.74 11.70 3.81
C PRO A 263 33.26 10.60 4.76
N ALA A 264 34.20 9.78 5.25
CA ALA A 264 33.97 9.01 6.46
C ALA A 264 33.84 9.99 7.64
N TYR A 265 32.70 9.95 8.35
CA TYR A 265 32.46 10.83 9.50
C TYR A 265 33.11 10.33 10.80
N THR A 266 33.71 9.14 10.77
CA THR A 266 34.44 8.51 11.87
C THR A 266 35.59 7.66 11.32
N GLU A 267 36.64 7.46 12.11
CA GLU A 267 37.72 6.49 11.84
C GLU A 267 37.37 5.09 12.38
N ASP A 268 36.24 4.93 13.06
CA ASP A 268 35.76 3.63 13.55
C ASP A 268 35.33 2.73 12.38
N GLU A 269 36.11 1.67 12.13
CA GLU A 269 35.86 0.67 11.10
C GLU A 269 34.86 -0.42 11.53
N GLY A 270 34.34 -0.35 12.77
CA GLY A 270 33.37 -1.32 13.29
C GLY A 270 33.99 -2.66 13.68
N GLU A 271 35.25 -2.68 14.10
CA GLU A 271 35.91 -3.89 14.59
C GLU A 271 35.15 -4.47 15.81
N LEU A 272 34.66 -5.70 15.69
CA LEU A 272 33.90 -6.37 16.74
C LEU A 272 34.82 -7.13 17.70
N ASN A 273 34.43 -7.17 18.98
CA ASN A 273 35.09 -8.03 19.96
C ASN A 273 35.00 -9.52 19.55
N PRO A 274 35.98 -10.35 19.93
CA PRO A 274 35.91 -11.80 19.72
C PRO A 274 34.63 -12.41 20.31
N ILE A 275 34.05 -13.37 19.58
CA ILE A 275 32.85 -14.07 20.01
C ILE A 275 33.10 -14.88 21.28
N ASP A 276 32.13 -14.86 22.20
CA ASP A 276 32.14 -15.76 23.36
C ASP A 276 32.08 -17.22 22.85
N PRO A 277 33.06 -18.07 23.15
CA PRO A 277 33.04 -19.43 22.64
C PRO A 277 31.83 -20.26 23.10
N ARG A 278 31.16 -19.87 24.20
CA ARG A 278 29.95 -20.54 24.71
C ARG A 278 28.73 -20.35 23.82
N VAL A 279 28.75 -19.37 22.92
CA VAL A 279 27.68 -19.21 21.91
C VAL A 279 27.96 -19.98 20.63
N TYR A 280 29.06 -20.75 20.58
CA TYR A 280 29.43 -21.65 19.49
C TYR A 280 29.47 -21.01 18.08
N GLY A 281 29.75 -19.70 18.01
CA GLY A 281 30.13 -19.07 16.75
C GLY A 281 31.59 -19.37 16.38
N THR A 282 32.09 -18.79 15.28
CA THR A 282 33.46 -19.03 14.81
C THR A 282 34.43 -18.01 15.44
N PRO A 283 35.24 -18.40 16.44
CA PRO A 283 36.27 -17.53 17.02
C PRO A 283 37.45 -17.33 16.05
N PRO A 284 38.22 -16.23 16.20
CA PRO A 284 39.41 -15.96 15.37
C PRO A 284 40.55 -16.95 15.61
N ALA A 285 40.50 -17.74 16.69
CA ALA A 285 41.44 -18.81 16.99
C ALA A 285 40.68 -20.08 17.40
N PRO A 286 41.20 -21.30 17.13
CA PRO A 286 40.57 -22.54 17.57
C PRO A 286 40.33 -22.54 19.07
N VAL A 287 39.09 -22.79 19.49
CA VAL A 287 38.75 -22.96 20.91
C VAL A 287 38.63 -24.46 21.20
N PRO A 288 39.23 -24.97 22.29
CA PRO A 288 39.07 -26.36 22.69
C PRO A 288 37.58 -26.70 22.89
N PRO A 289 37.17 -27.97 22.69
CA PRO A 289 35.85 -28.43 23.11
C PRO A 289 35.70 -28.25 24.62
N ALA A 290 35.09 -27.15 25.04
CA ALA A 290 34.74 -26.94 26.44
C ALA A 290 33.39 -27.61 26.67
N ALA A 291 33.39 -28.77 27.33
CA ALA A 291 32.18 -29.24 28.01
C ALA A 291 31.82 -28.20 29.07
N ALA A 292 30.53 -27.84 29.17
CA ALA A 292 30.04 -26.89 30.16
C ALA A 292 30.49 -27.29 31.58
N GLU A 293 31.24 -26.41 32.25
CA GLU A 293 31.24 -26.31 33.72
C GLU A 293 30.30 -25.16 34.13
#